data_AF-A0A7C6QYZ5-F1
#
_entry.id   AF-A0A7C6QYZ5-F1
#
_cell.length_a   1.000
_cell.length_b   1.000
_cell.length_c   1.000
_cell.angle_alpha   90.00
_cell.angle_beta   90.00
_cell.angle_gamma   90.00
#
_symmetry.space_group_name_H-M   'P 1'
#
loop_
_entity.id
_entity.type
_entity.pdbx_description
1 polymer ?
#
loop_
_entity_poly.entity_id
_entity_poly.type
_entity_poly.pdbx_seq_one_letter_code
_entity_poly.pdbx_strand_id
1 'polypeptide(L)'
;MDAARLVILEADIKRQVNTIEKLFEKVEEIKNPGSCYEWESLAYRLHNLYCGFEDLFEIVAKAFENQIEERGRYHSDLLKRMITEIPGVRPALLRPDTFDLLNNLRGFRHVFRCAYSAGIDVRKLRLVLEDALALRGRYRDDVEEFIARLRTSVKRRQKL
;
A
#
# COMPACT_ATOMS: atom_id res chain seq x y z
N MET A 1 14.08 -13.31 -11.88
CA MET A 1 12.69 -13.61 -12.29
C MET A 1 12.68 -13.83 -13.79
N ASP A 2 12.09 -14.92 -14.26
CA ASP A 2 11.84 -15.20 -15.68
C ASP A 2 10.55 -14.51 -16.18
N ALA A 3 10.27 -14.60 -17.48
CA ALA A 3 9.11 -13.94 -18.09
C ALA A 3 7.77 -14.53 -17.63
N ALA A 4 7.69 -15.84 -17.36
CA ALA A 4 6.44 -16.47 -16.93
C ALA A 4 6.06 -16.00 -15.51
N ARG A 5 7.02 -15.98 -14.58
CA ARG A 5 6.85 -15.44 -13.22
C ARG A 5 6.47 -13.95 -13.25
N LEU A 6 7.03 -13.16 -14.18
CA LEU A 6 6.67 -11.75 -14.32
C LEU A 6 5.21 -11.56 -14.75
N VAL A 7 4.71 -12.34 -15.71
CA VAL A 7 3.31 -12.24 -16.16
C VAL A 7 2.33 -12.55 -15.03
N ILE A 8 2.63 -13.57 -14.22
CA ILE A 8 1.82 -13.92 -13.04
C ILE A 8 1.82 -12.78 -12.02
N LEU A 9 3.01 -12.28 -11.66
CA LEU A 9 3.14 -11.16 -10.72
C LEU A 9 2.38 -9.92 -11.20
N GLU A 10 2.48 -9.57 -12.49
CA GLU A 10 1.78 -8.43 -13.05
C GLU A 10 0.25 -8.59 -12.96
N ALA A 11 -0.27 -9.80 -13.21
CA ALA A 11 -1.69 -10.10 -13.07
C ALA A 11 -2.17 -9.99 -11.61
N ASP A 12 -1.38 -10.49 -10.66
CA ASP A 12 -1.66 -10.40 -9.23
C ASP A 12 -1.66 -8.95 -8.72
N ILE A 13 -0.65 -8.17 -9.11
CA ILE A 13 -0.57 -6.73 -8.79
C ILE A 13 -1.79 -6.00 -9.36
N LYS A 14 -2.13 -6.21 -10.63
CA LYS A 14 -3.30 -5.55 -11.25
C LYS A 14 -4.60 -5.90 -10.54
N ARG A 15 -4.79 -7.17 -10.17
CA ARG A 15 -5.95 -7.59 -9.37
C ARG A 15 -6.00 -6.85 -8.05
N GLN A 16 -4.87 -6.73 -7.36
CA GLN A 16 -4.82 -6.04 -6.08
C GLN A 16 -5.00 -4.53 -6.20
N VAL A 17 -4.45 -3.89 -7.23
CA VAL A 17 -4.69 -2.48 -7.55
C VAL A 17 -6.19 -2.23 -7.72
N ASN A 18 -6.89 -3.09 -8.46
CA ASN A 18 -8.35 -2.97 -8.62
C ASN A 18 -9.10 -3.09 -7.29
N THR A 19 -8.64 -3.94 -6.37
CA THR A 19 -9.19 -4.03 -5.01
C THR A 19 -8.97 -2.73 -4.23
N ILE A 20 -7.76 -2.18 -4.27
CA ILE A 20 -7.41 -0.92 -3.59
C ILE A 20 -8.24 0.25 -4.15
N GLU A 21 -8.44 0.32 -5.47
CA GLU A 21 -9.27 1.36 -6.08
C GLU A 21 -10.72 1.33 -5.58
N LYS A 22 -11.31 0.14 -5.41
CA LYS A 22 -12.65 0.00 -4.81
C LYS A 22 -12.68 0.43 -3.33
N LEU A 23 -11.57 0.28 -2.61
CA LEU A 23 -11.46 0.78 -1.24
C LEU A 23 -11.35 2.30 -1.21
N PHE A 24 -10.65 2.91 -2.17
CA PHE A 24 -10.63 4.37 -2.35
C PHE A 24 -12.02 4.92 -2.68
N GLU A 25 -12.76 4.29 -3.60
CA GLU A 25 -14.15 4.67 -3.91
C GLU A 25 -15.01 4.73 -2.64
N LYS A 26 -14.92 3.70 -1.80
CA LYS A 26 -15.61 3.69 -0.50
C LYS A 26 -15.12 4.80 0.43
N VAL A 27 -13.83 5.11 0.50
CA VAL A 27 -13.37 6.25 1.32
C VAL A 27 -13.96 7.57 0.79
N GLU A 28 -13.99 7.75 -0.52
CA GLU A 28 -14.48 8.96 -1.17
C GLU A 28 -16.00 9.19 -1.00
N GLU A 29 -16.80 8.11 -0.96
CA GLU A 29 -18.25 8.19 -0.69
C GLU A 29 -18.58 8.94 0.60
N ILE A 30 -17.73 8.85 1.61
CA ILE A 30 -17.93 9.46 2.93
C ILE A 30 -16.80 10.42 3.33
N LYS A 31 -16.15 11.05 2.34
CA LYS A 31 -15.04 12.00 2.57
C LYS A 31 -15.42 13.27 3.33
N ASN A 32 -16.72 13.54 3.47
CA ASN A 32 -17.24 14.66 4.27
C ASN A 32 -18.18 14.14 5.38
N PRO A 33 -17.66 13.50 6.44
CA PRO A 33 -18.51 12.97 7.50
C PRO A 33 -19.23 14.09 8.26
N GLY A 34 -20.55 13.98 8.39
CA GLY A 34 -21.41 14.91 9.13
C GLY A 34 -21.77 14.45 10.55
N SER A 35 -21.58 13.16 10.87
CA SER A 35 -21.95 12.55 12.15
C SER A 35 -20.83 11.71 12.77
N CYS A 36 -20.95 11.39 14.06
CA CYS A 36 -20.00 10.49 14.74
C CYS A 36 -19.93 9.11 14.09
N TYR A 37 -21.08 8.55 13.68
CA TYR A 37 -21.15 7.25 13.00
C TYR A 37 -20.44 7.26 11.64
N GLU A 38 -20.52 8.36 10.88
CA GLU A 38 -19.79 8.49 9.63
C GLU A 38 -18.27 8.62 9.86
N TRP A 39 -17.84 9.29 10.94
CA TRP A 39 -16.43 9.30 11.33
C TRP A 39 -15.91 7.91 11.69
N GLU A 40 -16.68 7.12 12.44
CA GLU A 40 -16.33 5.73 12.76
C GLU A 40 -16.30 4.85 11.50
N SER A 41 -17.27 5.02 10.60
CA SER A 41 -17.30 4.33 9.30
C SER A 41 -16.07 4.69 8.46
N LEU A 42 -15.70 5.98 8.41
CA LEU A 42 -14.53 6.45 7.67
C LEU A 42 -13.23 5.87 8.25
N ALA A 43 -13.10 5.84 9.58
CA ALA A 43 -11.96 5.22 10.24
C ALA A 43 -11.82 3.74 9.85
N TYR A 44 -12.93 2.99 9.83
CA TYR A 44 -12.93 1.60 9.36
C TYR A 44 -12.55 1.47 7.88
N ARG A 45 -13.05 2.36 7.01
CA ARG A 45 -12.70 2.35 5.58
C ARG A 45 -11.21 2.64 5.34
N LEU A 46 -10.63 3.61 6.06
CA LEU A 46 -9.19 3.91 5.99
C LEU A 46 -8.33 2.77 6.53
N HIS A 47 -8.78 2.09 7.60
CA HIS A 47 -8.14 0.87 8.07
C HIS A 47 -8.11 -0.21 6.98
N ASN A 48 -9.25 -0.49 6.35
CA ASN A 48 -9.35 -1.48 5.28
C ASN A 48 -8.51 -1.09 4.06
N LEU A 49 -8.47 0.21 3.73
CA LEU A 49 -7.63 0.72 2.66
C LEU A 49 -6.16 0.36 2.89
N TYR A 50 -5.64 0.61 4.09
CA TYR A 50 -4.26 0.23 4.41
C TYR A 50 -4.05 -1.29 4.35
N CYS A 51 -4.98 -2.10 4.84
CA CYS A 51 -4.90 -3.57 4.69
C CYS A 51 -4.79 -4.00 3.22
N GLY A 52 -5.51 -3.34 2.30
CA GLY A 52 -5.38 -3.60 0.86
C GLY A 52 -3.99 -3.28 0.31
N PHE A 53 -3.31 -2.26 0.85
CA PHE A 53 -1.91 -1.99 0.52
C PHE A 53 -0.96 -3.03 1.11
N GLU A 54 -1.21 -3.52 2.32
CA GLU A 54 -0.42 -4.60 2.91
C GLU A 54 -0.44 -5.85 2.02
N ASP A 55 -1.62 -6.25 1.54
CA ASP A 55 -1.76 -7.37 0.60
C ASP A 55 -0.94 -7.15 -0.69
N LEU A 56 -0.92 -5.93 -1.23
CA LEU A 56 -0.09 -5.58 -2.40
C LEU A 56 1.40 -5.75 -2.08
N PHE A 57 1.84 -5.28 -0.92
CA PHE A 57 3.24 -5.39 -0.51
C PHE A 57 3.63 -6.85 -0.28
N GLU A 58 2.72 -7.67 0.23
CA GLU A 58 2.94 -9.11 0.39
C GLU A 58 3.06 -9.83 -0.94
N ILE A 59 2.22 -9.52 -1.93
CA ILE A 59 2.33 -10.05 -3.30
C ILE A 59 3.73 -9.76 -3.84
N VAL A 60 4.19 -8.51 -3.72
CA VAL A 60 5.52 -8.11 -4.16
C VAL A 60 6.60 -8.81 -3.34
N ALA A 61 6.51 -8.86 -2.01
CA ALA A 61 7.52 -9.50 -1.18
C ALA A 61 7.66 -11.01 -1.49
N LYS A 62 6.54 -11.72 -1.60
CA LYS A 62 6.49 -13.17 -1.90
C LYS A 62 7.12 -13.48 -3.26
N ALA A 63 6.90 -12.64 -4.27
CA ALA A 63 7.45 -12.85 -5.61
C ALA A 63 8.99 -12.71 -5.69
N PHE A 64 9.61 -12.05 -4.72
CA PHE A 64 11.07 -11.88 -4.64
C PHE A 64 11.68 -12.58 -3.43
N GLU A 65 10.97 -13.56 -2.85
CA GLU A 65 11.44 -14.41 -1.74
C GLU A 65 11.97 -13.61 -0.54
N ASN A 66 11.40 -12.42 -0.35
CA ASN A 66 11.69 -11.56 0.78
C ASN A 66 11.10 -12.19 2.05
N GLN A 67 11.81 -13.13 2.69
CA GLN A 67 11.44 -13.61 4.03
C GLN A 67 11.50 -12.41 4.98
N ILE A 68 10.35 -11.92 5.43
CA ILE A 68 10.26 -10.94 6.52
C ILE A 68 10.21 -11.80 7.78
N GLU A 69 11.22 -11.70 8.65
CA GLU A 69 11.16 -12.39 9.93
C GLU A 69 9.91 -11.94 10.69
N GLU A 70 9.10 -12.89 11.15
CA GLU A 70 7.96 -12.64 12.01
C GLU A 70 8.44 -12.15 13.38
N ARG A 71 8.60 -10.84 13.52
CA ARG A 71 8.72 -10.16 14.82
C ARG A 71 7.79 -8.96 14.83
N GLY A 72 7.49 -8.41 16.01
CA GLY A 72 6.45 -7.38 16.25
C GLY A 72 6.52 -6.07 15.44
N ARG A 73 7.40 -5.98 14.42
CA ARG A 73 7.55 -4.89 13.45
C ARG A 73 7.18 -5.27 12.00
N TYR A 74 6.63 -6.46 11.78
CA TYR A 74 6.28 -6.99 10.44
C TYR A 74 5.67 -5.95 9.49
N HIS A 75 4.59 -5.27 9.91
CA HIS A 75 3.89 -4.30 9.06
C HIS A 75 4.75 -3.08 8.71
N SER A 76 5.59 -2.62 9.63
CA SER A 76 6.51 -1.50 9.38
C SER A 76 7.68 -1.91 8.48
N ASP A 77 8.17 -3.13 8.64
CA ASP A 77 9.29 -3.66 7.86
C ASP A 77 8.85 -4.05 6.44
N LEU A 78 7.61 -4.53 6.28
CA LEU A 78 6.97 -4.77 4.99
C LEU A 78 6.92 -3.48 4.17
N LEU A 79 6.42 -2.38 4.75
CA LEU A 79 6.37 -1.09 4.07
C LEU A 79 7.78 -0.55 3.74
N LYS A 80 8.74 -0.65 4.68
CA LYS A 80 10.13 -0.23 4.44
C LYS A 80 10.79 -1.01 3.30
N ARG A 81 10.48 -2.30 3.15
CA ARG A 81 10.98 -3.06 2.01
C ARG A 81 10.47 -2.50 0.69
N MET A 82 9.29 -1.89 0.64
CA MET A 82 8.75 -1.37 -0.62
C MET A 82 9.52 -0.15 -1.15
N ILE A 83 10.18 0.63 -0.29
CA ILE A 83 11.04 1.75 -0.71
C ILE A 83 12.49 1.33 -0.97
N THR A 84 12.93 0.18 -0.46
CA THR A 84 14.31 -0.32 -0.69
C THR A 84 14.46 -0.94 -2.08
N GLU A 85 15.30 -0.34 -2.91
CA GLU A 85 15.79 -0.99 -4.13
C GLU A 85 16.81 -2.10 -3.80
N ILE A 86 16.65 -3.26 -4.45
CA ILE A 86 17.61 -4.37 -4.38
C ILE A 86 18.23 -4.50 -5.79
N PRO A 87 19.43 -3.93 -6.02
CA PRO A 87 20.06 -3.89 -7.34
C PRO A 87 20.13 -5.28 -7.98
N GLY A 88 19.68 -5.37 -9.24
CA GLY A 88 19.67 -6.63 -9.97
C GLY A 88 18.64 -7.66 -9.48
N VAL A 89 17.81 -7.36 -8.48
CA VAL A 89 16.76 -8.27 -8.00
C VAL A 89 15.39 -7.63 -8.15
N ARG A 90 15.15 -6.50 -7.49
CA ARG A 90 13.84 -5.84 -7.41
C ARG A 90 14.02 -4.32 -7.31
N PRO A 91 13.44 -3.51 -8.23
CA PRO A 91 13.40 -2.07 -8.07
C PRO A 91 12.58 -1.68 -6.83
N ALA A 92 12.77 -0.46 -6.30
CA ALA A 92 11.85 0.06 -5.31
C ALA A 92 10.42 0.12 -5.91
N LEU A 93 9.44 -0.32 -5.14
CA LEU A 93 8.02 -0.21 -5.50
C LEU A 93 7.53 1.21 -5.25
N LEU A 94 7.91 1.81 -4.12
CA LEU A 94 7.41 3.11 -3.68
C LEU A 94 8.51 4.17 -3.77
N ARG A 95 8.10 5.38 -4.12
CA ARG A 95 8.90 6.59 -3.92
C ARG A 95 8.84 7.07 -2.46
N PRO A 96 9.79 7.90 -2.01
CA PRO A 96 9.83 8.41 -0.63
C PRO A 96 8.56 9.14 -0.19
N ASP A 97 8.00 9.97 -1.06
CA ASP A 97 6.78 10.72 -0.79
C ASP A 97 5.54 9.81 -0.64
N THR A 98 5.41 8.78 -1.48
CA THR A 98 4.35 7.78 -1.36
C THR A 98 4.50 6.96 -0.07
N PHE A 99 5.74 6.62 0.29
CA PHE A 99 6.04 5.91 1.54
C PHE A 99 5.58 6.70 2.77
N ASP A 100 5.82 8.01 2.81
CA ASP A 100 5.43 8.85 3.96
C ASP A 100 3.91 8.85 4.18
N LEU A 101 3.13 8.98 3.10
CA LEU A 101 1.66 8.92 3.16
C LEU A 101 1.16 7.54 3.64
N LEU A 102 1.74 6.45 3.12
CA LEU A 102 1.43 5.09 3.56
C LEU A 102 1.84 4.84 5.01
N ASN A 103 2.93 5.45 5.46
CA ASN A 103 3.44 5.33 6.82
C ASN A 103 2.50 6.02 7.83
N ASN A 104 1.88 7.14 7.44
CA ASN A 104 0.82 7.79 8.22
C ASN A 104 -0.43 6.90 8.32
N LEU A 105 -0.88 6.32 7.21
CA LEU A 105 -2.00 5.35 7.20
C LEU A 105 -1.71 4.11 8.07
N ARG A 106 -0.48 3.57 8.03
CA ARG A 106 -0.05 2.48 8.92
C ARG A 106 -0.16 2.88 10.38
N GLY A 107 0.33 4.08 10.73
CA GLY A 107 0.26 4.61 12.08
C GLY A 107 -1.18 4.70 12.57
N PHE A 108 -2.07 5.22 11.72
CA PHE A 108 -3.50 5.29 12.00
C PHE A 108 -4.12 3.91 12.26
N ARG A 109 -3.78 2.89 11.46
CA ARG A 109 -4.27 1.52 11.68
C ARG A 109 -3.98 1.00 13.09
N HIS A 110 -2.78 1.26 13.62
CA HIS A 110 -2.43 0.86 14.97
C HIS A 110 -3.26 1.60 16.03
N VAL A 111 -3.45 2.92 15.85
CA VAL A 111 -4.28 3.73 16.76
C VAL A 111 -5.72 3.26 16.75
N PHE A 112 -6.31 3.07 15.55
CA PHE A 112 -7.69 2.61 15.39
C PHE A 112 -7.94 1.27 16.10
N ARG A 113 -7.00 0.32 15.98
CA ARG A 113 -7.11 -1.01 16.64
C ARG A 113 -6.91 -0.96 18.15
N CYS A 114 -6.47 0.15 18.73
CA CYS A 114 -6.31 0.34 20.17
C CYS A 114 -7.36 1.28 20.77
N ALA A 115 -8.15 1.97 19.94
CA ALA A 115 -9.06 3.04 20.36
C ALA A 115 -10.39 2.55 20.96
N TYR A 116 -10.55 1.27 21.30
CA TYR A 116 -11.81 0.66 21.77
C TYR A 116 -12.43 1.33 23.03
N SER A 117 -11.70 2.19 23.74
CA SER A 117 -12.16 2.83 24.98
C SER A 117 -12.01 4.36 24.99
N ALA A 118 -11.21 4.91 24.08
CA ALA A 118 -10.94 6.34 23.98
C ALA A 118 -11.29 6.75 22.55
N GLY A 119 -12.43 7.43 22.39
CA GLY A 119 -12.99 7.79 21.08
C GLY A 119 -11.96 8.39 20.11
N ILE A 120 -12.23 8.26 18.81
CA ILE A 120 -11.29 8.66 17.75
C ILE A 120 -11.17 10.18 17.69
N ASP A 121 -9.92 10.68 17.67
CA ASP A 121 -9.65 12.10 17.46
C ASP A 121 -9.94 12.48 16.00
N VAL A 122 -11.09 13.12 15.77
CA VAL A 122 -11.56 13.58 14.46
C VAL A 122 -10.54 14.46 13.74
N ARG A 123 -9.75 15.27 14.48
CA ARG A 123 -8.73 16.12 13.87
C ARG A 123 -7.63 15.30 13.22
N LYS A 124 -7.17 14.24 13.89
CA LYS A 124 -6.19 13.30 13.33
C LYS A 124 -6.77 12.51 12.16
N LEU A 125 -8.02 12.10 12.27
CA LEU A 125 -8.70 11.35 11.22
C LEU A 125 -8.85 12.15 9.91
N ARG A 126 -9.08 13.46 10.01
CA ARG A 126 -9.07 14.37 8.83
C ARG A 126 -7.72 14.39 8.12
N LEU A 127 -6.63 14.52 8.88
CA LEU A 127 -5.28 14.52 8.30
C LEU A 127 -4.99 13.19 7.57
N VAL A 128 -5.38 12.06 8.17
CA VAL A 128 -5.22 10.74 7.54
C VAL A 128 -6.07 10.61 6.28
N LEU A 129 -7.28 11.17 6.26
CA LEU A 129 -8.12 11.22 5.07
C LEU A 129 -7.47 12.06 3.95
N GLU A 130 -6.97 13.25 4.27
CA GLU A 130 -6.29 14.12 3.31
C GLU A 130 -5.07 13.41 2.68
N ASP A 131 -4.25 12.76 3.50
CA ASP A 131 -3.12 11.96 3.06
C ASP A 131 -3.56 10.78 2.18
N ALA A 132 -4.64 10.09 2.54
CA ALA A 132 -5.19 8.99 1.74
C ALA A 132 -5.67 9.48 0.36
N LEU A 133 -6.36 10.61 0.28
CA LEU A 133 -6.82 11.17 -0.98
C LEU A 133 -5.62 11.58 -1.87
N ALA A 134 -4.59 12.17 -1.28
CA ALA A 134 -3.35 12.51 -1.98
C ALA A 134 -2.56 11.28 -2.44
N LEU A 135 -2.66 10.16 -1.72
CA LEU A 135 -1.97 8.91 -2.03
C LEU A 135 -2.48 8.28 -3.33
N ARG A 136 -3.78 8.41 -3.66
CA ARG A 136 -4.44 7.67 -4.75
C ARG A 136 -3.73 7.80 -6.11
N GLY A 137 -3.32 9.01 -6.48
CA GLY A 137 -2.58 9.22 -7.73
C GLY A 137 -1.15 8.68 -7.63
N ARG A 138 -0.45 8.99 -6.54
CA ARG A 138 0.98 8.69 -6.36
C ARG A 138 1.28 7.20 -6.37
N TYR A 139 0.48 6.40 -5.66
CA TYR A 139 0.74 4.95 -5.60
C TYR A 139 0.52 4.27 -6.97
N ARG A 140 -0.39 4.81 -7.79
CA ARG A 140 -0.65 4.26 -9.13
C ARG A 140 0.56 4.49 -10.02
N ASP A 141 1.08 5.71 -10.04
CA ASP A 141 2.30 6.05 -10.79
C ASP A 141 3.48 5.17 -10.36
N ASP A 142 3.62 4.95 -9.05
CA ASP A 142 4.65 4.09 -8.46
C ASP A 142 4.53 2.63 -8.93
N VAL A 143 3.32 2.07 -8.92
CA VAL A 143 3.06 0.70 -9.37
C VAL A 143 3.30 0.55 -10.88
N GLU A 144 2.87 1.52 -11.68
CA GLU A 144 3.07 1.51 -13.14
C GLU A 144 4.57 1.56 -13.49
N GLU A 145 5.32 2.46 -12.86
CA GLU A 145 6.77 2.57 -13.03
C GLU A 145 7.49 1.29 -12.56
N PHE A 146 7.08 0.72 -11.43
CA PHE A 146 7.63 -0.54 -10.92
C PHE A 146 7.49 -1.68 -11.95
N ILE A 147 6.29 -1.87 -12.51
CA ILE A 147 6.03 -2.87 -13.56
C ILE A 147 6.87 -2.60 -14.81
N ALA A 148 6.98 -1.34 -15.24
CA ALA A 148 7.78 -0.96 -16.40
C ALA A 148 9.27 -1.28 -16.22
N ARG A 149 9.84 -0.99 -15.04
CA ARG A 149 11.22 -1.33 -14.68
C ARG A 149 11.45 -2.84 -14.63
N LEU A 150 10.49 -3.62 -14.13
CA LEU A 150 10.57 -5.09 -14.12
C LEU A 150 10.59 -5.66 -15.55
N ARG A 151 9.68 -5.22 -16.42
CA ARG A 151 9.64 -5.64 -17.83
C ARG A 151 10.96 -5.34 -18.55
N THR A 152 11.52 -4.16 -18.31
CA THR A 152 12.81 -3.77 -18.88
C THR A 152 13.94 -4.67 -18.40
N SER A 153 13.95 -5.01 -17.11
CA SER A 153 14.96 -5.87 -16.50
C SER A 153 14.93 -7.31 -17.04
N VAL A 154 13.73 -7.88 -17.26
CA VAL A 154 13.59 -9.23 -17.85
C VAL A 154 14.01 -9.24 -19.32
N LYS A 155 13.60 -8.25 -20.12
CA LYS A 155 14.01 -8.15 -21.53
C LYS A 155 15.52 -8.07 -21.72
N ARG A 156 16.24 -7.38 -20.83
CA ARG A 156 17.71 -7.30 -20.86
C ARG A 156 18.36 -8.66 -20.61
N ARG A 157 17.80 -9.49 -19.72
CA ARG A 157 18.32 -10.83 -19.42
C ARG A 157 18.06 -11.86 -20.50
N GLN A 158 17.00 -11.70 -21.30
CA GLN A 158 16.69 -12.61 -22.42
C GLN A 158 17.50 -12.33 -23.69
N LYS A 159 18.18 -11.19 -23.77
CA LYS A 159 19.06 -10.81 -24.89
C LYS A 159 20.54 -11.13 -24.66
N LEU A 160 20.87 -11.61 -23.46
CA LEU A 160 22.19 -12.13 -23.06
C LEU A 160 22.17 -13.65 -23.20
#